data_AF-A0A2I0QCY1-F1
#
_entry.id   AF-A0A2I0QCY1-F1
#
_cell.length_a   1.000
_cell.length_b   1.000
_cell.length_c   1.000
_cell.angle_alpha   90.00
_cell.angle_beta   90.00
_cell.angle_gamma   90.00
#
_symmetry.space_group_name_H-M   'P 1'
#
loop_
_entity.id
_entity.type
_entity.pdbx_description
1 polymer ?
#
loop_
_entity_poly.entity_id
_entity_poly.type
_entity_poly.pdbx_seq_one_letter_code
_entity_poly.pdbx_strand_id
1 'polypeptide(L)'
;MKNNKITHTKTGICIDNFKAYGTRGKKYGVALIVNDKPCETAAVFTKNTAKAAPVLIDIEKLNKDSKFQTIIANSGNANCCTRTGISDAKEMCEIAAKKLNLNPDKILVSSTGIIGKKLDVSEIKRLTNSIEINDENSSSL
;
A
#
# COMPACT_ATOMS: atom_id res chain seq x y z
N MET A 1 23.49 15.37 7.09
CA MET A 1 22.71 14.27 7.69
C MET A 1 21.24 14.66 7.58
N LYS A 2 20.38 13.87 6.91
CA LYS A 2 18.93 14.15 6.92
C LYS A 2 18.43 13.91 8.35
N ASN A 3 17.79 14.92 8.92
CA ASN A 3 17.22 14.82 10.26
C ASN A 3 16.00 13.90 10.18
N ASN A 4 16.15 12.63 10.56
CA ASN A 4 15.10 11.60 10.65
C ASN A 4 14.03 11.94 11.73
N LYS A 5 13.51 13.17 11.73
CA LYS A 5 12.55 13.65 12.72
C LYS A 5 11.17 13.15 12.32
N ILE A 6 10.64 12.21 13.11
CA ILE A 6 9.27 11.73 12.97
C ILE A 6 8.32 12.88 13.32
N THR A 7 7.44 13.23 12.39
CA THR A 7 6.41 14.26 12.59
C THR A 7 5.04 13.60 12.55
N HIS A 8 4.30 13.68 13.65
CA HIS A 8 2.92 13.20 13.72
C HIS A 8 1.99 14.24 13.08
N THR A 9 1.23 13.84 12.07
CA THR A 9 0.16 14.66 11.49
C THR A 9 -1.18 14.24 12.09
N LYS A 10 -2.24 15.02 11.88
CA LYS A 10 -3.58 14.70 12.39
C LYS A 10 -4.08 13.32 11.92
N THR A 11 -3.63 12.85 10.75
CA THR A 11 -4.15 11.65 10.09
C THR A 11 -3.05 10.60 9.80
N GLY A 12 -1.83 10.81 10.30
CA GLY A 12 -0.70 10.00 9.88
C GLY A 12 0.64 10.31 10.55
N ILE A 13 1.69 9.73 9.98
CA ILE A 13 3.08 9.92 10.39
C ILE A 13 3.89 10.31 9.16
N CYS A 14 4.73 11.33 9.28
CA CYS A 14 5.66 11.76 8.25
C CYS A 14 7.11 11.55 8.72
N ILE A 15 7.95 10.97 7.87
CA ILE A 15 9.40 10.85 8.06
C ILE A 15 10.07 11.24 6.76
N ASP A 16 10.86 12.32 6.77
CA ASP A 16 11.36 12.97 5.56
C ASP A 16 10.24 13.23 4.54
N ASN A 17 10.23 12.49 3.43
CA ASN A 17 9.26 12.61 2.34
C ASN A 17 8.20 11.49 2.36
N PHE A 18 8.27 10.56 3.32
CA PHE A 18 7.31 9.46 3.45
C PHE A 18 6.18 9.85 4.38
N LYS A 19 4.95 9.75 3.88
CA LYS A 19 3.70 10.01 4.60
C LYS A 19 2.93 8.70 4.73
N ALA A 20 2.56 8.32 5.93
CA ALA A 20 1.77 7.13 6.20
C ALA A 20 0.39 7.52 6.74
N TYR A 21 -0.66 7.02 6.09
CA TYR A 21 -2.06 7.22 6.47
C TYR A 21 -2.72 5.87 6.68
N GLY A 22 -3.64 5.76 7.63
CA GLY A 22 -4.32 4.50 7.86
C GLY A 22 -5.67 4.66 8.52
N THR A 23 -6.54 3.71 8.26
CA THR A 23 -7.85 3.59 8.89
C THR A 23 -8.16 2.14 9.19
N ARG A 24 -9.01 1.90 10.18
CA ARG A 24 -9.41 0.57 10.60
C ARG A 24 -10.92 0.50 10.77
N GLY A 25 -11.54 -0.41 10.01
CA GLY A 25 -12.91 -0.84 10.24
C GLY A 25 -12.98 -1.97 11.28
N LYS A 26 -14.14 -2.61 11.41
CA LYS A 26 -14.34 -3.70 12.37
C LYS A 26 -13.40 -4.89 12.12
N LYS A 27 -13.24 -5.26 10.85
CA LYS A 27 -12.51 -6.48 10.45
C LYS A 27 -11.24 -6.21 9.65
N TYR A 28 -11.21 -5.12 8.88
CA TYR A 28 -10.10 -4.78 8.00
C TYR A 28 -9.46 -3.47 8.45
N GLY A 29 -8.14 -3.39 8.31
CA GLY A 29 -7.41 -2.14 8.30
C GLY A 29 -6.82 -1.89 6.92
N VAL A 30 -6.70 -0.63 6.52
CA VAL A 30 -6.00 -0.21 5.31
C VAL A 30 -5.01 0.89 5.68
N ALA A 31 -3.80 0.79 5.13
CA ALA A 31 -2.79 1.82 5.22
C ALA A 31 -2.25 2.18 3.83
N LEU A 32 -1.91 3.44 3.65
CA LEU A 32 -1.21 3.99 2.50
C LEU A 32 0.11 4.57 3.01
N ILE A 33 1.23 4.13 2.44
CA ILE A 33 2.55 4.71 2.68
C ILE A 33 2.97 5.34 1.37
N VAL A 34 3.13 6.66 1.35
CA VAL A 34 3.26 7.48 0.13
C VAL A 34 4.52 8.31 0.22
N ASN A 35 5.30 8.33 -0.85
CA ASN A 35 6.37 9.31 -1.05
C ASN A 35 5.91 10.39 -2.04
N ASP A 36 6.44 11.60 -1.94
CA ASP A 36 6.08 12.71 -2.84
C ASP A 36 6.51 12.44 -4.30
N LYS A 37 7.55 11.63 -4.51
CA LYS A 37 8.07 11.25 -5.83
C LYS A 37 8.42 9.76 -5.86
N PRO A 38 8.45 9.11 -7.04
CA PRO A 38 8.99 7.76 -7.15
C PRO A 38 10.44 7.69 -6.63
N CYS A 39 10.73 6.69 -5.81
CA CYS A 39 12.05 6.45 -5.22
C CYS A 39 12.57 5.04 -5.54
N GLU A 40 13.90 4.91 -5.55
CA GLU A 40 14.55 3.60 -5.65
C GLU A 40 14.03 2.68 -4.55
N THR A 41 13.57 1.50 -4.96
CA THR A 41 12.88 0.57 -4.09
C THR A 41 13.57 -0.79 -4.15
N ALA A 42 13.89 -1.32 -2.98
CA ALA A 42 14.34 -2.70 -2.82
C ALA A 42 13.39 -3.42 -1.86
N ALA A 43 13.07 -4.67 -2.16
CA ALA A 43 12.20 -5.49 -1.32
C ALA A 43 12.74 -6.91 -1.22
N VAL A 44 12.50 -7.53 -0.07
CA VAL A 44 12.74 -8.96 0.16
C VAL A 44 11.42 -9.62 0.49
N PHE A 45 11.20 -10.80 -0.08
CA PHE A 45 9.93 -11.52 0.03
C PHE A 45 10.11 -12.87 0.71
N THR A 46 8.99 -13.46 1.13
CA THR A 46 8.99 -14.80 1.73
C THR A 46 9.55 -15.86 0.77
N LYS A 47 10.35 -16.78 1.33
CA LYS A 47 10.83 -17.97 0.60
C LYS A 47 9.79 -19.10 0.55
N ASN A 48 8.66 -18.96 1.25
CA ASN A 48 7.61 -19.99 1.28
C ASN A 48 7.07 -20.28 -0.15
N THR A 49 6.74 -21.54 -0.42
CA THR A 49 6.11 -21.98 -1.67
C THR A 49 4.71 -21.40 -1.83
N ALA A 50 3.92 -21.32 -0.75
CA ALA A 50 2.60 -20.71 -0.71
C ALA A 50 2.70 -19.17 -0.62
N LYS A 51 3.16 -18.53 -1.70
CA LYS A 51 3.22 -17.06 -1.80
C LYS A 51 1.82 -16.49 -1.98
N ALA A 52 1.50 -15.46 -1.21
CA ALA A 52 0.27 -14.72 -1.38
C ALA A 52 0.27 -13.97 -2.72
N ALA A 53 -0.92 -13.70 -3.26
CA ALA A 53 -1.08 -12.93 -4.48
C ALA A 53 -0.35 -11.57 -4.48
N PRO A 54 -0.41 -10.73 -3.42
CA PRO A 54 0.34 -9.47 -3.37
C PRO A 54 1.85 -9.66 -3.56
N VAL A 55 2.43 -10.70 -2.97
CA VAL A 55 3.87 -11.00 -3.10
C VAL A 55 4.23 -11.29 -4.57
N LEU A 56 3.41 -12.05 -5.28
CA LEU A 56 3.66 -12.38 -6.68
C LEU A 56 3.58 -11.13 -7.58
N ILE A 57 2.62 -10.24 -7.32
CA ILE A 57 2.47 -8.98 -8.05
C ILE A 57 3.65 -8.04 -7.80
N ASP A 58 4.06 -7.87 -6.55
CA ASP A 58 5.16 -6.97 -6.21
C ASP A 58 6.49 -7.47 -6.79
N ILE A 59 6.76 -8.78 -6.78
CA ILE A 59 7.92 -9.37 -7.46
C ILE A 59 7.89 -9.07 -8.96
N GLU A 60 6.74 -9.27 -9.62
CA GLU A 60 6.60 -9.00 -11.05
C GLU A 60 6.87 -7.52 -11.37
N LYS A 61 6.33 -6.61 -10.56
CA LYS A 61 6.51 -5.16 -10.72
C LYS A 61 7.97 -4.75 -10.52
N LEU A 62 8.62 -5.20 -9.44
CA LEU A 62 10.01 -4.87 -9.13
C LEU A 62 11.03 -5.43 -10.13
N ASN A 63 10.67 -6.49 -10.87
CA ASN A 63 11.49 -6.97 -11.97
C ASN A 63 11.39 -6.09 -13.23
N LYS A 64 10.34 -5.27 -13.34
CA LYS A 64 10.09 -4.40 -14.51
C LYS A 64 10.56 -2.96 -14.28
N ASP A 65 10.61 -2.51 -13.02
CA ASP A 65 10.96 -1.13 -12.65
C ASP A 65 11.64 -1.11 -11.27
N SER A 66 12.55 -0.16 -11.03
CA SER A 66 13.19 0.03 -9.72
C SER A 66 12.57 1.15 -8.89
N LYS A 67 11.67 1.96 -9.48
CA LYS A 67 11.14 3.17 -8.84
C LYS A 67 9.66 3.06 -8.54
N PHE A 68 9.30 3.07 -7.26
CA PHE A 68 7.93 3.05 -6.76
C PHE A 68 7.67 4.25 -5.85
N GLN A 69 6.41 4.57 -5.64
CA GLN A 69 5.99 5.76 -4.91
C GLN A 69 5.12 5.43 -3.70
N THR A 70 4.32 4.37 -3.78
CA THR A 70 3.33 4.06 -2.75
C THR A 70 3.29 2.57 -2.42
N ILE A 71 2.96 2.26 -1.17
CA ILE A 71 2.54 0.93 -0.74
C ILE A 71 1.11 1.03 -0.20
N ILE A 72 0.19 0.23 -0.73
CA ILE A 72 -1.11 -0.03 -0.08
C ILE A 72 -1.03 -1.33 0.70
N ALA A 73 -1.36 -1.28 1.99
CA ALA A 73 -1.36 -2.44 2.86
C ALA A 73 -2.74 -2.67 3.47
N ASN A 74 -3.20 -3.92 3.53
CA ASN A 74 -4.39 -4.30 4.29
C ASN A 74 -4.10 -5.32 5.39
N SER A 75 -4.95 -5.32 6.42
CA SER A 75 -4.97 -6.32 7.48
C SER A 75 -6.34 -7.05 7.55
N GLY A 76 -6.39 -8.19 8.24
CA GLY A 76 -7.59 -9.00 8.41
C GLY A 76 -7.81 -10.07 7.32
N ASN A 77 -7.07 -10.02 6.23
CA ASN A 77 -7.05 -11.03 5.16
C ASN A 77 -5.71 -10.99 4.41
N ALA A 78 -5.04 -12.14 4.31
CA ALA A 78 -3.72 -12.25 3.68
C ALA A 78 -3.76 -12.26 2.15
N ASN A 79 -4.95 -12.33 1.54
CA ASN A 79 -5.15 -12.51 0.11
C ASN A 79 -4.26 -13.63 -0.46
N CYS A 80 -4.29 -14.78 0.22
CA CYS A 80 -3.43 -15.91 -0.04
C CYS A 80 -4.28 -17.16 -0.31
N CYS A 81 -3.87 -17.98 -1.28
CA CYS A 81 -4.57 -19.19 -1.71
C CYS A 81 -6.01 -18.94 -2.20
N THR A 82 -6.25 -17.86 -2.95
CA THR A 82 -7.56 -17.48 -3.50
C THR A 82 -7.52 -17.40 -5.03
N ARG A 83 -8.60 -17.81 -5.70
CA ARG A 83 -8.69 -17.77 -7.18
C ARG A 83 -8.62 -16.34 -7.75
N THR A 84 -9.21 -15.38 -7.04
CA THR A 84 -9.24 -13.96 -7.44
C THR A 84 -8.06 -13.17 -6.87
N GLY A 85 -7.14 -13.79 -6.14
CA GLY A 85 -6.17 -13.02 -5.34
C GLY A 85 -5.31 -12.07 -6.17
N ILE A 86 -4.91 -12.48 -7.38
CA ILE A 86 -4.13 -11.64 -8.30
C ILE A 86 -4.94 -10.45 -8.80
N SER A 87 -6.19 -10.66 -9.23
CA SER A 87 -7.04 -9.54 -9.67
C SER A 87 -7.35 -8.59 -8.50
N ASP A 88 -7.62 -9.15 -7.31
CA ASP A 88 -7.92 -8.37 -6.10
C ASP A 88 -6.72 -7.49 -5.70
N ALA A 89 -5.48 -8.03 -5.78
CA ALA A 89 -4.26 -7.28 -5.50
C ALA A 89 -3.99 -6.16 -6.53
N LYS A 90 -4.27 -6.41 -7.82
CA LYS A 90 -4.20 -5.38 -8.86
C LYS A 90 -5.25 -4.28 -8.63
N GLU A 91 -6.47 -4.67 -8.30
CA GLU A 91 -7.55 -3.72 -7.99
C GLU A 91 -7.21 -2.85 -6.77
N MET A 92 -6.58 -3.41 -5.73
CA MET A 92 -6.06 -2.62 -4.61
C MET A 92 -5.06 -1.55 -5.06
N CYS A 93 -4.15 -1.87 -5.99
CA CYS A 93 -3.23 -0.88 -6.55
C CYS A 93 -3.99 0.22 -7.30
N GLU A 94 -5.01 -0.14 -8.09
CA GLU A 94 -5.85 0.83 -8.79
C GLU A 94 -6.65 1.73 -7.83
N ILE A 95 -7.16 1.17 -6.74
CA ILE A 95 -7.89 1.93 -5.71
C ILE A 95 -6.96 2.98 -5.09
N ALA A 96 -5.74 2.58 -4.70
CA ALA A 96 -4.75 3.51 -4.16
C ALA A 96 -4.34 4.57 -5.19
N ALA A 97 -4.13 4.17 -6.44
CA ALA A 97 -3.81 5.06 -7.55
C ALA A 97 -4.88 6.12 -7.78
N LYS A 98 -6.16 5.71 -7.78
CA LYS A 98 -7.31 6.63 -7.89
C LYS A 98 -7.38 7.60 -6.71
N LYS A 99 -7.14 7.12 -5.48
CA LYS A 99 -7.18 7.95 -4.27
C LYS A 99 -6.06 9.00 -4.24
N LEU A 100 -4.88 8.65 -4.74
CA LEU A 100 -3.67 9.49 -4.68
C LEU A 100 -3.37 10.21 -6.01
N ASN A 101 -4.18 9.99 -7.05
CA ASN A 101 -3.92 10.46 -8.41
C ASN A 101 -2.54 10.06 -8.95
N LEU A 102 -2.18 8.77 -8.79
CA LEU A 102 -0.89 8.20 -9.20
C LEU A 102 -1.06 7.13 -10.27
N ASN A 103 0.05 6.73 -10.90
CA ASN A 103 0.07 5.55 -11.77
C ASN A 103 0.02 4.27 -10.89
N PRO A 104 -0.92 3.32 -11.12
CA PRO A 104 -1.01 2.06 -10.38
C PRO A 104 0.24 1.15 -10.49
N ASP A 105 1.07 1.33 -11.52
CA ASP A 105 2.34 0.62 -11.68
C ASP A 105 3.41 1.13 -10.71
N LYS A 106 3.23 2.33 -10.14
CA LYS A 106 4.09 2.92 -9.09
C LYS A 106 3.65 2.57 -7.68
N ILE A 107 2.73 1.62 -7.54
CA ILE A 107 2.15 1.20 -6.27
C ILE A 107 2.45 -0.28 -6.03
N LEU A 108 3.00 -0.59 -4.86
CA LEU A 108 3.16 -1.95 -4.34
C LEU A 108 2.01 -2.30 -3.39
N VAL A 109 1.74 -3.59 -3.18
CA VAL A 109 0.59 -4.07 -2.40
C VAL A 109 1.00 -5.13 -1.39
N SER A 110 0.52 -4.98 -0.15
CA SER A 110 0.75 -5.93 0.93
C SER A 110 -0.55 -6.33 1.62
N SER A 111 -0.65 -7.59 2.04
CA SER A 111 -1.83 -8.12 2.71
C SER A 111 -1.43 -9.05 3.85
N THR A 112 -2.10 -8.93 4.99
CA THR A 112 -1.91 -9.83 6.14
C THR A 112 -3.23 -10.22 6.79
N GLY A 113 -3.29 -11.44 7.34
CA GLY A 113 -4.46 -11.97 8.04
C GLY A 113 -4.78 -13.41 7.66
N ILE A 114 -6.08 -13.73 7.60
CA ILE A 114 -6.56 -15.09 7.34
C ILE A 114 -6.19 -15.53 5.90
N ILE A 115 -5.72 -16.76 5.75
CA ILE A 115 -5.39 -17.42 4.47
C ILE A 115 -6.61 -18.23 3.96
N GLY A 116 -6.76 -18.36 2.64
CA GLY A 116 -7.79 -19.18 2.00
C GLY A 116 -9.18 -18.54 1.97
N LYS A 117 -9.31 -17.27 2.37
CA LYS A 117 -10.56 -16.51 2.35
C LYS A 117 -10.51 -15.42 1.29
N LYS A 118 -11.56 -15.34 0.45
CA LYS A 118 -11.70 -14.26 -0.55
C LYS A 118 -11.59 -12.88 0.10
N LEU A 119 -10.80 -12.00 -0.50
CA LEU A 119 -10.68 -10.61 -0.06
C LEU A 119 -11.95 -9.84 -0.41
N ASP A 120 -12.41 -9.00 0.52
CA ASP A 120 -13.52 -8.08 0.28
C ASP A 120 -12.95 -6.75 -0.21
N VAL A 121 -12.70 -6.67 -1.52
CA VAL A 121 -12.07 -5.48 -2.14
C VAL A 121 -12.97 -4.25 -2.04
N SER A 122 -14.30 -4.42 -2.02
CA SER A 122 -15.26 -3.34 -1.80
C SER A 122 -15.06 -2.67 -0.44
N GLU A 123 -14.82 -3.44 0.61
CA GLU A 123 -14.50 -2.90 1.93
C GLU A 123 -13.13 -2.22 1.96
N ILE A 124 -12.11 -2.77 1.27
CA ILE A 124 -10.81 -2.10 1.09
C ILE A 124 -10.98 -0.75 0.40
N LYS A 125 -11.78 -0.68 -0.66
CA LYS A 125 -12.10 0.56 -1.38
C LYS A 125 -12.78 1.58 -0.49
N ARG A 126 -13.81 1.16 0.26
CA ARG A 126 -14.53 2.02 1.20
C ARG A 126 -13.59 2.61 2.25
N LEU A 127 -12.74 1.78 2.86
CA LEU A 127 -11.76 2.21 3.85
C LEU A 127 -10.73 3.16 3.23
N THR A 128 -10.17 2.82 2.07
CA THR A 128 -9.19 3.68 1.37
C THR A 128 -9.78 5.06 1.07
N ASN A 129 -11.04 5.13 0.65
CA ASN A 129 -11.70 6.40 0.37
C ASN A 129 -11.91 7.25 1.63
N SER A 130 -12.14 6.61 2.79
CA SER A 130 -12.31 7.29 4.09
C SER A 130 -11.01 7.83 4.69
N ILE A 131 -9.85 7.51 4.11
CA ILE A 131 -8.56 8.05 4.56
C ILE A 131 -8.49 9.54 4.18
N GLU A 132 -8.26 10.39 5.16
CA GLU A 132 -7.99 11.81 4.96
C GLU A 132 -6.51 12.03 4.65
N ILE A 133 -6.22 12.49 3.43
CA ILE A 133 -4.88 12.84 2.97
C ILE A 133 -4.67 14.32 3.23
N ASN A 134 -3.66 14.67 4.03
CA ASN A 134 -3.31 16.04 4.32
C ASN A 134 -1.96 16.37 3.67
N ASP A 135 -1.98 17.18 2.61
CA ASP A 135 -0.81 17.63 1.86
C ASP A 135 -0.11 18.84 2.52
N GLU A 136 0.02 18.85 3.85
CA GLU A 136 0.60 20.00 4.59
C GLU A 136 2.11 20.23 4.35
N ASN A 137 2.69 19.82 3.22
CA ASN A 137 4.06 20.18 2.81
C ASN A 137 4.22 20.36 1.29
N SER A 138 3.33 21.12 0.63
CA SER A 138 3.50 21.50 -0.79
C SER A 138 3.94 22.96 -1.02
N SER A 139 4.40 23.67 0.00
CA SER A 139 4.97 25.02 -0.17
C SER A 139 6.06 25.30 0.86
N SER A 140 7.27 25.59 0.39
CA SER A 140 8.47 26.04 1.11
C SER A 140 9.48 24.95 1.49
N LEU A 141 10.31 24.56 0.52
CA LEU A 141 11.78 24.56 0.62
C LEU A 141 12.38 24.56 -0.79
#